data_AF-A0A5J5DDM0-F1
#
_entry.id   AF-A0A5J5DDM0-F1
#
_cell.length_a   1.000
_cell.length_b   1.000
_cell.length_c   1.000
_cell.angle_alpha   90.00
_cell.angle_beta   90.00
_cell.angle_gamma   90.00
#
_symmetry.space_group_name_H-M   'P 1'
#
loop_
_entity.id
_entity.type
_entity.pdbx_description
1 polymer ?
#
loop_
_entity_poly.entity_id
_entity_poly.type
_entity_poly.pdbx_seq_one_letter_code
_entity_poly.pdbx_strand_id
1 'polypeptide(L)'
;LGRTETAVNNLNPVFGVKFQVDYHFEEIQKLRFAMFDEDKCATQLYEHDFLGEFICTLGVIVSNKKLHRPLILANGKPAGKGSIT
;
A
#
# COMPACT_ATOMS: atom_id res chain seq x y z
N LEU A 1 9.21 2.07 -6.38
CA LEU A 1 9.92 1.79 -5.10
C LEU A 1 10.19 0.31 -4.95
N GLY A 2 9.17 -0.53 -4.86
CA GLY A 2 9.34 -1.98 -4.83
C GLY A 2 8.09 -2.69 -4.33
N ARG A 3 8.25 -3.96 -3.95
CA ARG A 3 7.20 -4.82 -3.39
C ARG A 3 7.69 -5.38 -2.05
N THR A 4 6.78 -5.58 -1.11
CA THR A 4 7.05 -6.28 0.16
C THR A 4 7.06 -7.79 -0.04
N GLU A 5 7.39 -8.53 1.02
CA GLU A 5 7.13 -9.96 1.09
C GLU A 5 5.62 -10.27 1.09
N THR A 6 5.30 -11.53 0.80
CA THR A 6 3.93 -12.07 0.84
C THR A 6 3.69 -12.69 2.21
N ALA A 7 2.64 -12.22 2.90
CA ALA A 7 2.22 -12.79 4.17
C ALA A 7 1.23 -13.93 3.92
N VAL A 8 1.64 -15.17 4.24
CA VAL A 8 0.81 -16.37 4.01
C VAL A 8 -0.29 -16.48 5.07
N ASN A 9 -1.55 -16.63 4.64
CA ASN A 9 -2.71 -16.89 5.49
C ASN A 9 -2.86 -15.92 6.67
N ASN A 10 -2.66 -14.62 6.45
CA ASN A 10 -2.70 -13.61 7.50
C ASN A 10 -3.61 -12.42 7.13
N LEU A 11 -4.65 -12.18 7.95
CA LEU A 11 -5.59 -11.06 7.79
C LEU A 11 -5.05 -9.72 8.32
N ASN A 12 -3.99 -9.75 9.14
CA ASN A 12 -3.35 -8.57 9.72
C ASN A 12 -1.83 -8.64 9.49
N PRO A 13 -1.39 -8.60 8.23
CA PRO A 13 0.02 -8.73 7.90
C PRO A 13 0.84 -7.56 8.45
N VAL A 14 2.05 -7.86 8.93
CA VAL A 14 3.06 -6.86 9.30
C VAL A 14 4.26 -7.09 8.40
N PHE A 15 4.52 -6.14 7.52
CA PHE A 15 5.61 -6.23 6.54
C PHE A 15 6.92 -5.70 7.13
N GLY A 16 8.01 -6.43 6.88
CA GLY A 16 9.37 -6.10 7.33
C GLY A 16 10.20 -5.36 6.28
N VAL A 17 9.85 -5.47 4.99
CA VAL A 17 10.54 -4.76 3.90
C VAL A 17 10.39 -3.25 4.06
N LYS A 18 11.53 -2.55 4.01
CA LYS A 18 11.60 -1.08 4.10
C LYS A 18 11.98 -0.49 2.75
N PHE A 19 11.36 0.62 2.38
CA PHE A 19 11.70 1.38 1.17
C PHE A 19 12.48 2.64 1.55
N GLN A 20 13.58 2.90 0.84
CA GLN A 20 14.29 4.18 0.93
C GLN A 20 13.79 5.11 -0.17
N VAL A 21 13.53 6.36 0.19
CA VAL A 21 13.02 7.39 -0.72
C VAL A 21 13.63 8.72 -0.30
N ASP A 22 14.23 9.42 -1.26
CA ASP A 22 14.75 10.77 -1.03
C ASP A 22 13.59 11.76 -0.97
N TYR A 23 13.62 12.67 0.00
CA TYR A 23 12.60 13.69 0.20
C TYR A 23 13.06 15.05 -0.33
N HIS A 24 12.32 15.58 -1.31
CA HIS A 24 12.52 16.90 -1.91
C HIS A 24 11.35 17.79 -1.52
N PHE A 25 11.58 18.80 -0.67
CA PHE A 25 10.52 19.60 -0.06
C PHE A 25 9.82 20.53 -1.08
N GLU A 26 10.49 20.82 -2.17
CA GLU A 26 10.04 21.63 -3.29
C GLU A 26 9.17 20.84 -4.30
N GLU A 27 9.11 19.51 -4.19
CA GLU A 27 8.39 18.64 -5.12
C GLU A 27 7.15 17.97 -4.50
N ILE A 28 6.12 17.78 -5.34
CA ILE A 28 4.96 16.95 -4.98
C ILE A 28 5.25 15.50 -5.33
N GLN A 29 5.87 14.77 -4.39
CA GLN A 29 6.21 13.36 -4.55
C GLN A 29 5.01 12.47 -4.18
N LYS A 30 4.22 12.01 -5.17
CA LYS A 30 3.06 11.13 -4.95
C LYS A 30 3.49 9.66 -4.79
N LEU A 31 2.93 8.99 -3.80
CA LEU A 31 3.13 7.58 -3.50
C LEU A 31 1.78 6.85 -3.56
N ARG A 32 1.80 5.63 -4.09
CA ARG A 32 0.65 4.72 -4.15
C ARG A 32 1.05 3.42 -3.48
N PHE A 33 0.25 3.04 -2.49
CA PHE A 33 0.32 1.76 -1.79
C PHE A 33 -0.85 0.93 -2.30
N ALA A 34 -0.58 -0.20 -2.92
CA ALA A 34 -1.61 -1.09 -3.48
C ALA A 34 -1.43 -2.49 -2.89
N MET A 35 -2.52 -3.06 -2.38
CA MET A 35 -2.55 -4.39 -1.79
C MET A 35 -3.23 -5.38 -2.73
N PHE A 36 -2.67 -6.58 -2.77
CA PHE A 36 -3.14 -7.70 -3.58
C PHE A 36 -3.15 -8.96 -2.73
N ASP A 37 -4.12 -9.84 -2.99
CA ASP A 37 -4.16 -11.20 -2.47
C ASP A 37 -3.46 -12.14 -3.46
N GLU A 38 -2.34 -12.72 -3.03
CA GLU A 38 -1.51 -13.60 -3.85
C GLU A 38 -1.88 -15.06 -3.61
N ASP A 39 -3.03 -15.44 -4.16
CA ASP A 39 -3.59 -16.79 -4.09
C ASP A 39 -3.25 -17.64 -5.34
N LYS A 40 -2.87 -16.98 -6.43
CA LYS A 40 -2.57 -17.61 -7.73
C LYS A 40 -1.09 -17.91 -7.89
N CYS A 41 -0.77 -19.00 -8.60
CA CYS A 41 0.59 -19.28 -9.10
C CYS A 41 0.91 -18.41 -10.33
N ALA A 42 0.77 -17.10 -10.19
CA ALA A 42 1.03 -16.11 -11.23
C ALA A 42 2.22 -15.24 -10.82
N THR A 43 3.00 -14.79 -11.79
CA THR A 43 4.08 -13.82 -11.54
C THR A 43 3.62 -12.38 -11.73
N GLN A 44 2.51 -12.18 -12.44
CA GLN A 44 2.03 -10.86 -12.83
C GLN A 44 1.00 -10.33 -11.82
N LEU A 45 1.21 -9.09 -11.37
CA LEU A 45 0.41 -8.49 -10.31
C LEU A 45 -1.08 -8.32 -10.67
N TYR A 46 -1.38 -8.10 -11.95
CA TYR A 46 -2.77 -7.94 -12.41
C TYR A 46 -3.58 -9.24 -12.36
N GLU A 47 -2.91 -10.39 -12.24
CA GLU A 47 -3.58 -11.69 -12.12
C GLU A 47 -4.05 -11.94 -10.70
N HIS A 48 -3.42 -11.30 -9.70
CA HIS A 48 -3.81 -11.36 -8.29
C HIS A 48 -5.00 -10.46 -7.96
N ASP A 49 -5.72 -10.80 -6.91
CA ASP A 49 -6.95 -10.10 -6.55
C ASP A 49 -6.61 -8.77 -5.85
N PHE A 50 -7.08 -7.66 -6.41
CA PHE A 50 -6.83 -6.33 -5.84
C PHE A 50 -7.68 -6.09 -4.59
N LEU A 51 -7.02 -5.83 -3.47
CA LEU A 51 -7.67 -5.59 -2.17
C LEU A 51 -7.94 -4.11 -1.90
N GLY A 52 -7.24 -3.22 -2.58
CA GLY A 52 -7.41 -1.78 -2.44
C GLY A 52 -6.09 -1.02 -2.42
N GLU A 53 -6.21 0.30 -2.42
CA GLU A 53 -5.07 1.21 -2.44
C GLU A 53 -5.22 2.39 -1.49
N PHE A 54 -4.09 3.01 -1.21
CA PHE A 54 -3.98 4.30 -0.57
C PHE A 54 -2.97 5.15 -1.34
N ILE A 55 -3.35 6.40 -1.67
CA ILE A 55 -2.50 7.36 -2.36
C ILE A 55 -2.31 8.57 -1.47
N CYS A 56 -1.06 8.99 -1.29
CA CYS A 56 -0.73 10.25 -0.61
C CYS A 56 0.55 10.85 -1.16
N THR A 57 0.91 12.04 -0.70
CA THR A 57 2.25 12.58 -0.96
C THR A 57 3.23 12.13 0.12
N LEU A 58 4.52 12.07 -0.20
CA LEU A 58 5.58 11.80 0.78
C LEU A 58 5.56 12.84 1.91
N GLY A 59 5.21 14.10 1.59
CA GLY A 59 4.96 15.17 2.56
C GLY A 59 3.97 14.80 3.68
N VAL A 60 2.90 14.06 3.36
CA VAL A 60 1.94 13.58 4.36
C VAL A 60 2.57 12.55 5.28
N ILE A 61 3.43 11.67 4.76
CA ILE A 61 4.08 10.63 5.56
C ILE A 61 5.08 11.27 6.52
N VAL A 62 5.96 12.15 6.04
CA VAL A 62 6.99 12.79 6.87
C VAL A 62 6.42 13.71 7.95
N SER A 63 5.22 14.25 7.74
CA SER A 63 4.53 15.13 8.71
C SER A 63 3.72 14.37 9.77
N ASN A 64 3.59 13.05 9.68
CA ASN A 64 2.80 12.23 10.61
C ASN A 64 3.67 11.15 11.27
N LYS A 65 3.60 11.00 12.60
CA LYS A 65 4.32 9.92 13.31
C LYS A 65 3.79 8.52 12.98
N LYS A 66 2.49 8.41 12.73
CA LYS A 66 1.78 7.17 12.40
C LYS A 66 0.58 7.51 11.52
N LEU A 67 0.33 6.75 10.46
CA LEU A 67 -0.66 7.10 9.44
C LEU A 67 -1.63 5.96 9.20
N HIS A 68 -2.76 5.94 9.91
CA HIS A 68 -3.84 4.97 9.67
C HIS A 68 -4.81 5.48 8.59
N ARG A 69 -5.02 4.70 7.52
CA ARG A 69 -5.90 5.07 6.40
C ARG A 69 -6.70 3.88 5.87
N PRO A 70 -7.97 4.07 5.50
CA PRO A 70 -8.75 3.03 4.84
C PRO A 70 -8.19 2.77 3.44
N LEU A 71 -8.29 1.52 3.00
CA LEU A 71 -8.03 1.16 1.61
C LEU A 71 -9.23 1.51 0.74
N ILE A 72 -8.95 1.94 -0.48
CA ILE A 72 -9.94 2.34 -1.47
C ILE A 72 -9.88 1.37 -2.65
N LEU A 73 -11.03 0.90 -3.12
CA LEU A 73 -11.14 0.05 -4.30
C LEU A 73 -11.02 0.89 -5.59
N ALA A 74 -10.80 0.23 -6.73
CA ALA A 74 -10.67 0.89 -8.03
C ALA A 74 -11.91 1.73 -8.42
N ASN A 75 -13.07 1.43 -7.85
CA ASN A 75 -14.32 2.18 -8.04
C ASN A 75 -14.48 3.38 -7.07
N GLY A 76 -13.44 3.70 -6.30
CA GLY A 76 -13.44 4.82 -5.34
C GLY A 76 -14.16 4.53 -4.01
N LYS A 77 -14.75 3.35 -3.83
CA LYS A 77 -15.42 2.98 -2.58
C LYS A 77 -14.42 2.41 -1.56
N PRO A 78 -14.69 2.53 -0.24
CA PRO A 78 -13.88 1.85 0.77
C PRO A 78 -13.85 0.34 0.56
N ALA A 79 -12.68 -0.29 0.77
CA ALA A 79 -12.48 -1.73 0.72
C ALA A 79 -12.97 -2.41 2.01
N GLY A 80 -14.25 -2.22 2.34
CA GLY A 80 -14.85 -2.74 3.57
C GLY A 80 -14.15 -2.22 4.82
N LYS A 81 -13.57 -3.14 5.61
CA LYS A 81 -12.81 -2.84 6.84
C LYS A 81 -11.29 -2.77 6.61
N GLY A 82 -10.82 -2.90 5.37
CA GLY A 82 -9.39 -2.87 5.05
C GLY A 82 -8.77 -1.51 5.35
N SER A 83 -7.66 -1.52 6.09
CA SER A 83 -6.87 -0.32 6.38
C SER A 83 -5.36 -0.63 6.37
N ILE A 84 -4.58 0.43 6.16
CA ILE A 84 -3.12 0.43 6.22
C ILE A 84 -2.66 1.42 7.30
N THR A 85 -1.54 1.14 7.97
CA THR A 85 -1.04 1.92 9.11
C THR A 85 0.47 2.14 9.06
#